data_AF-A0A9E4JIA5-F1
#
_entry.id   AF-A0A9E4JIA5-F1
#
_cell.length_a   1.000
_cell.length_b   1.000
_cell.length_c   1.000
_cell.angle_alpha   90.00
_cell.angle_beta   90.00
_cell.angle_gamma   90.00
#
_symmetry.space_group_name_H-M   'P 1'
#
loop_
_entity.id
_entity.type
_entity.pdbx_description
1 polymer ?
#
loop_
_entity_poly.entity_id
_entity_poly.type
_entity_poly.pdbx_seq_one_letter_code
_entity_poly.pdbx_strand_id
1 'polypeptide(L)'
;MKQIKRFFLNIKDIEIEVCQDIRDIYFVRHHTYWYIADGKKNPDLERDCVISNLEIMVNNRLSTVKWAGYQFKLENVCFDDGMEVDTILIPLEMFEDFIRYHGNNYGGNPPDNECTRLGNWLKDNSLKKLAIANL
;
A
#
# COMPACT_ATOMS: atom_id res chain seq x y z
N MET A 1 -1.95 11.30 17.64
CA MET A 1 -0.68 10.82 17.08
C MET A 1 -0.59 9.31 17.32
N LYS A 2 -0.39 8.54 16.26
CA LYS A 2 -0.29 7.07 16.32
C LYS A 2 1.19 6.66 16.29
N GLN A 3 1.63 5.89 17.29
CA GLN A 3 3.00 5.35 17.30
C GLN A 3 3.10 4.19 16.31
N ILE A 4 4.10 4.24 15.43
CA ILE A 4 4.29 3.28 14.33
C ILE A 4 5.76 2.87 14.25
N LYS A 5 6.02 1.56 14.25
CA LYS A 5 7.31 1.02 13.81
C LYS A 5 7.33 0.96 12.29
N ARG A 6 8.46 1.29 11.66
CA ARG A 6 8.64 1.11 10.21
C ARG A 6 9.85 0.25 9.88
N PHE A 7 9.76 -0.48 8.78
CA PHE A 7 10.86 -1.26 8.20
C PHE A 7 10.63 -1.40 6.69
N PHE A 8 11.65 -1.89 5.98
CA PHE A 8 11.63 -1.96 4.52
C PHE A 8 11.74 -3.41 4.04
N LEU A 9 10.88 -3.81 3.12
CA LEU A 9 10.97 -5.07 2.39
C LEU A 9 11.48 -4.79 0.98
N ASN A 10 12.44 -5.58 0.51
CA ASN A 10 12.97 -5.47 -0.86
C ASN A 10 12.51 -6.68 -1.68
N ILE A 11 11.64 -6.44 -2.66
CA ILE A 11 11.01 -7.48 -3.49
C ILE A 11 11.22 -7.13 -4.96
N LYS A 12 11.99 -7.94 -5.68
CA LYS A 12 12.25 -7.73 -7.13
C LYS A 12 12.75 -6.31 -7.43
N ASP A 13 13.69 -5.84 -6.62
CA ASP A 13 14.27 -4.48 -6.68
C ASP A 13 13.26 -3.35 -6.40
N ILE A 14 12.16 -3.67 -5.71
CA ILE A 14 11.15 -2.71 -5.26
C ILE A 14 11.22 -2.64 -3.74
N GLU A 15 11.52 -1.45 -3.23
CA GLU A 15 11.53 -1.17 -1.80
C GLU A 15 10.11 -0.81 -1.33
N ILE A 16 9.64 -1.48 -0.29
CA ILE A 16 8.31 -1.29 0.28
C ILE A 16 8.46 -0.93 1.76
N GLU A 17 8.14 0.32 2.11
CA GLU A 17 8.03 0.76 3.50
C GLU A 17 6.78 0.15 4.16
N VAL A 18 6.99 -0.76 5.09
CA VAL A 18 5.94 -1.36 5.91
C VAL A 18 5.90 -0.68 7.27
N CYS A 19 4.69 -0.31 7.67
CA CYS A 19 4.39 0.29 8.96
C CYS A 19 3.65 -0.72 9.85
N GLN A 20 4.00 -0.81 11.12
CA GLN A 20 3.36 -1.68 12.11
C GLN A 20 2.86 -0.83 13.27
N ASP A 21 1.58 -0.96 13.62
CA ASP A 21 1.04 -0.33 14.82
C ASP A 21 1.24 -1.19 16.08
N ILE A 22 0.94 -0.60 17.24
CA ILE A 22 1.08 -1.26 18.56
C ILE A 22 0.19 -2.51 18.76
N ARG A 23 -0.72 -2.81 17.82
CA ARG A 23 -1.59 -3.99 17.83
C ARG A 23 -1.17 -5.02 16.78
N ASP A 24 0.05 -4.90 16.25
CA ASP A 24 0.60 -5.75 15.19
C ASP A 24 -0.22 -5.71 13.89
N ILE A 25 -0.87 -4.57 13.62
CA ILE A 25 -1.52 -4.34 12.33
C ILE A 25 -0.52 -3.68 11.39
N TYR A 26 -0.39 -4.26 10.20
CA TYR A 26 0.54 -3.82 9.17
C TYR A 26 -0.14 -2.92 8.15
N PHE A 27 0.55 -1.85 7.77
CA PHE A 27 0.11 -0.85 6.83
C PHE A 27 1.23 -0.51 5.86
N VAL A 28 0.85 0.15 4.78
CA VAL A 28 1.72 0.88 3.87
C VAL A 28 1.20 2.31 3.82
N ARG A 29 2.10 3.28 3.77
CA ARG A 29 1.69 4.67 3.56
C ARG A 29 1.26 4.86 2.09
N HIS A 30 0.29 5.75 1.87
CA HIS A 30 -0.30 5.97 0.54
C HIS A 30 0.71 6.35 -0.55
N HIS A 31 1.78 7.11 -0.26
CA HIS A 31 2.80 7.43 -1.26
C HIS A 31 3.55 6.19 -1.75
N THR A 32 3.72 5.16 -0.92
CA THR A 32 4.37 3.91 -1.33
C THR A 32 3.52 3.23 -2.41
N TYR A 33 2.20 3.19 -2.19
CA TYR A 33 1.27 2.71 -3.19
C TYR A 33 1.29 3.56 -4.46
N TRP A 34 1.24 4.88 -4.32
CA TRP A 34 1.22 5.81 -5.45
C TRP A 34 2.49 5.78 -6.29
N TYR A 35 3.64 5.62 -5.64
CA TYR A 35 4.92 5.47 -6.31
C TYR A 35 4.97 4.18 -7.11
N ILE A 36 4.55 3.06 -6.52
CA ILE A 36 4.57 1.75 -7.18
C ILE A 36 3.57 1.71 -8.34
N ALA A 37 2.36 2.24 -8.14
CA ALA A 37 1.29 2.20 -9.13
C ALA A 37 1.51 3.20 -10.29
N ASP A 38 1.90 4.44 -9.96
CA ASP A 38 1.87 5.58 -10.89
C ASP A 38 3.23 6.30 -11.04
N GLY A 39 4.30 5.83 -10.39
CA GLY A 39 5.65 6.43 -10.44
C GLY A 39 5.78 7.76 -9.69
N LYS A 40 4.75 8.19 -8.97
CA LYS A 40 4.67 9.49 -8.27
C LYS A 40 5.00 9.33 -6.79
N LYS A 41 6.16 9.84 -6.37
CA LYS A 41 6.67 9.70 -4.98
C LYS A 41 5.92 10.48 -3.92
N ASN A 42 5.29 11.60 -4.29
CA ASN A 42 4.61 12.47 -3.33
C ASN A 42 3.37 13.07 -4.00
N PRO A 43 2.27 12.30 -4.11
CA PRO A 43 1.04 12.82 -4.67
C PRO A 43 0.50 13.97 -3.81
N ASP A 44 -0.04 14.99 -4.45
CA ASP A 44 -0.77 16.04 -3.78
C ASP A 44 -2.15 15.50 -3.39
N LEU A 45 -2.46 15.47 -2.09
CA LEU A 45 -3.66 14.82 -1.57
C LEU A 45 -4.96 15.34 -2.21
N GLU A 46 -5.04 16.64 -2.45
CA GLU A 46 -6.22 17.30 -3.02
C GLU A 46 -6.23 17.21 -4.54
N ARG A 47 -5.13 17.61 -5.20
CA ARG A 47 -5.05 17.67 -6.67
C ARG A 47 -5.04 16.30 -7.31
N ASP A 48 -4.40 15.31 -6.68
CA ASP A 48 -4.39 13.92 -7.15
C ASP A 48 -5.58 13.11 -6.58
N CYS A 49 -6.51 13.76 -5.84
CA CYS A 49 -7.71 13.16 -5.29
C CYS A 49 -7.45 11.82 -4.57
N VAL A 50 -6.39 11.76 -3.76
CA VAL A 50 -5.82 10.50 -3.25
C VAL A 50 -6.87 9.65 -2.53
N ILE A 51 -7.64 10.26 -1.62
CA ILE A 51 -8.69 9.56 -0.87
C ILE A 51 -9.76 9.01 -1.81
N SER A 52 -10.32 9.85 -2.69
CA SER A 52 -11.39 9.43 -3.60
C SER A 52 -10.93 8.31 -4.55
N ASN A 53 -9.68 8.34 -5.00
CA ASN A 53 -9.11 7.29 -5.83
C ASN A 53 -8.93 5.96 -5.06
N LEU A 54 -8.47 6.01 -3.81
CA LEU A 54 -8.41 4.83 -2.94
C LEU A 54 -9.82 4.26 -2.66
N GLU A 55 -10.81 5.12 -2.46
CA GLU A 55 -12.22 4.72 -2.30
C GLU A 55 -12.77 4.08 -3.57
N ILE A 56 -12.48 4.61 -4.76
CA ILE A 56 -12.88 4.00 -6.03
C ILE A 56 -12.23 2.62 -6.17
N MET A 57 -10.95 2.49 -5.85
CA MET A 57 -10.24 1.21 -5.92
C MET A 57 -10.89 0.16 -5.00
N VAL A 58 -11.13 0.51 -3.74
CA VAL A 58 -11.67 -0.46 -2.78
C VAL A 58 -13.13 -0.82 -3.06
N ASN A 59 -13.96 0.14 -3.49
CA ASN A 59 -15.40 -0.06 -3.63
C ASN A 59 -15.80 -0.61 -5.00
N ASN A 60 -15.08 -0.23 -6.07
CA ASN A 60 -15.52 -0.50 -7.44
C ASN A 60 -14.58 -1.44 -8.20
N ARG A 61 -13.35 -1.65 -7.74
CA ARG A 61 -12.32 -2.42 -8.46
C ARG A 61 -11.99 -3.75 -7.80
N LEU A 62 -11.93 -3.77 -6.46
CA LEU A 62 -11.77 -5.01 -5.73
C LEU A 62 -13.10 -5.78 -5.69
N SER A 63 -13.04 -7.09 -5.95
CA SER A 63 -14.21 -7.98 -5.91
C SER A 63 -14.58 -8.45 -4.49
N THR A 64 -13.78 -8.09 -3.48
CA THR A 64 -13.94 -8.58 -2.10
C THR A 64 -14.71 -7.59 -1.23
N VAL A 65 -15.66 -8.10 -0.46
CA VAL A 65 -16.40 -7.32 0.56
C VAL A 65 -15.61 -7.10 1.85
N LYS A 66 -14.41 -7.70 1.98
CA LYS A 66 -13.56 -7.62 3.18
C LYS A 66 -13.31 -6.19 3.66
N TRP A 67 -13.27 -5.26 2.71
CA TRP A 67 -12.94 -3.86 2.94
C TRP A 67 -14.16 -2.94 2.99
N ALA A 68 -15.37 -3.50 2.92
CA ALA A 68 -16.60 -2.72 3.01
C ALA A 68 -16.64 -1.93 4.33
N GLY A 69 -16.88 -0.62 4.23
CA GLY A 69 -16.92 0.29 5.38
C GLY A 69 -15.55 0.78 5.85
N TYR A 70 -14.43 0.37 5.22
CA TYR A 70 -13.14 1.00 5.48
C TYR A 70 -13.17 2.46 5.00
N GLN A 71 -12.73 3.39 5.85
CA GLN A 71 -12.66 4.80 5.53
C GLN A 71 -11.19 5.24 5.49
N PHE A 72 -10.76 5.76 4.35
CA PHE A 72 -9.44 6.39 4.23
C PHE A 72 -9.49 7.77 4.87
N LYS A 73 -8.48 8.07 5.68
CA LYS A 73 -8.34 9.36 6.35
C LYS A 73 -6.88 9.70 6.51
N LEU A 74 -6.59 10.99 6.57
CA LEU A 74 -5.28 11.50 6.95
C LEU A 74 -5.07 11.24 8.45
N GLU A 75 -4.01 10.52 8.79
CA GLU A 75 -3.61 10.24 10.16
C GLU A 75 -2.25 10.88 10.44
N ASN A 76 -2.13 11.49 11.62
CA ASN A 76 -0.85 11.95 12.15
C ASN A 76 -0.14 10.78 12.86
N VAL A 77 1.02 10.38 12.32
CA VAL A 77 1.82 9.25 12.81
C VAL A 77 3.19 9.72 13.28
N CYS A 78 3.71 9.07 14.32
CA CYS A 78 5.07 9.25 14.81
C CYS A 78 5.82 7.92 14.73
N PHE A 79 6.99 7.96 14.10
CA PHE A 79 7.86 6.81 13.96
C PHE A 79 8.83 6.69 15.13
N ASP A 80 9.41 5.49 15.31
CA ASP A 80 10.36 5.23 16.41
C ASP A 80 11.65 6.05 16.31
N ASP A 81 11.97 6.60 15.14
CA ASP A 81 13.08 7.53 14.93
C ASP A 81 12.72 9.00 15.24
N GLY A 82 11.52 9.25 15.78
CA GLY A 82 11.02 10.58 16.13
C GLY A 82 10.46 11.38 14.95
N MET A 83 10.37 10.80 13.75
CA MET A 83 9.77 11.47 12.61
C MET A 83 8.23 11.51 12.73
N GLU A 84 7.66 12.71 12.66
CA GLU A 84 6.21 12.93 12.60
C GLU A 84 5.77 13.24 11.18
N VAL A 85 4.68 12.62 10.72
CA VAL A 85 4.14 12.86 9.38
C VAL A 85 2.63 12.67 9.36
N ASP A 86 1.96 13.45 8.52
CA ASP A 86 0.57 13.22 8.16
C ASP A 86 0.51 12.29 6.92
N THR A 87 -0.17 11.16 7.05
CA THR A 87 -0.26 10.16 5.99
C THR A 87 -1.59 9.43 6.02
N ILE A 88 -2.05 8.98 4.87
CA ILE A 88 -3.08 7.94 4.79
C ILE A 88 -2.39 6.58 4.95
N LEU A 89 -2.92 5.75 5.84
CA LEU A 89 -2.48 4.37 6.03
C LEU A 89 -3.40 3.41 5.28
N ILE A 90 -2.80 2.56 4.45
CA ILE A 90 -3.48 1.51 3.69
C ILE A 90 -3.15 0.18 4.38
N PRO A 91 -4.14 -0.63 4.81
CA PRO A 91 -3.85 -1.95 5.37
C PRO A 91 -3.02 -2.79 4.40
N LEU A 92 -1.98 -3.47 4.89
CA LEU A 92 -1.01 -4.15 4.02
C LEU A 92 -1.68 -5.17 3.09
N GLU A 93 -2.69 -5.90 3.58
CA GLU A 93 -3.46 -6.84 2.74
C GLU A 93 -4.31 -6.12 1.68
N MET A 94 -4.85 -4.94 1.99
CA MET A 94 -5.60 -4.14 1.01
C MET A 94 -4.66 -3.63 -0.08
N PHE A 95 -3.44 -3.22 0.29
CA PHE A 95 -2.40 -2.87 -0.68
C PHE A 95 -2.06 -4.05 -1.58
N GLU A 96 -1.89 -5.26 -1.04
CA GLU A 96 -1.67 -6.46 -1.88
C GLU A 96 -2.83 -6.64 -2.89
N ASP A 97 -4.07 -6.45 -2.46
CA ASP A 97 -5.24 -6.54 -3.33
C ASP A 97 -5.23 -5.47 -4.42
N PHE A 98 -4.86 -4.22 -4.11
CA PHE A 98 -4.71 -3.16 -5.10
C PHE A 98 -3.63 -3.48 -6.14
N ILE A 99 -2.46 -3.97 -5.71
CA ILE A 99 -1.38 -4.32 -6.62
C ILE A 99 -1.75 -5.55 -7.47
N ARG A 100 -2.42 -6.55 -6.90
CA ARG A 100 -2.96 -7.69 -7.68
C ARG A 100 -3.98 -7.22 -8.72
N TYR A 101 -4.84 -6.27 -8.38
CA TYR A 101 -5.78 -5.70 -9.34
C TYR A 101 -5.02 -5.06 -10.51
N HIS A 102 -4.05 -4.18 -10.24
CA HIS A 102 -3.30 -3.51 -11.30
C HIS A 102 -2.47 -4.48 -12.14
N GLY A 103 -1.76 -5.41 -11.50
CA GLY A 103 -0.92 -6.39 -12.20
C GLY A 103 -1.71 -7.37 -13.08
N ASN A 104 -3.00 -7.59 -12.80
CA ASN A 104 -3.84 -8.53 -13.55
C ASN A 104 -4.80 -7.86 -14.56
N ASN A 105 -5.05 -6.55 -14.46
CA ASN A 105 -6.01 -5.84 -15.33
C ASN A 105 -5.37 -5.13 -16.54
N TYR A 106 -4.13 -5.47 -16.89
CA TYR A 106 -3.56 -5.02 -18.16
C TYR A 106 -4.17 -5.78 -19.34
N GLY A 107 -4.82 -5.05 -20.24
CA GLY A 107 -5.20 -5.59 -21.55
C GLY A 107 -3.95 -5.77 -22.42
N GLY A 108 -3.56 -7.02 -22.68
CA GLY A 108 -2.38 -7.36 -23.48
C GLY A 108 -1.15 -7.71 -22.64
N ASN A 109 0.05 -7.45 -23.16
CA ASN A 109 1.29 -7.69 -22.42
C ASN A 109 1.49 -6.58 -21.39
N PRO A 110 1.50 -6.89 -20.09
CA PRO A 110 1.71 -5.87 -19.07
C PRO A 110 3.13 -5.28 -19.19
N PRO A 111 3.30 -3.97 -18.98
CA PRO A 111 4.61 -3.33 -19.02
C PRO A 111 5.51 -3.85 -17.88
N ASP A 112 6.81 -3.91 -18.11
CA ASP A 112 7.78 -4.24 -17.05
C ASP A 112 8.02 -3.02 -16.15
N ASN A 113 7.12 -2.80 -15.20
CA ASN A 113 7.20 -1.74 -14.19
C ASN A 113 7.10 -2.32 -12.77
N GLU A 114 7.29 -1.47 -11.76
CA GLU A 114 7.25 -1.87 -10.34
C GLU A 114 5.92 -2.55 -9.98
N CYS A 115 4.79 -1.94 -10.34
CA CYS A 115 3.46 -2.49 -10.08
C CYS A 115 3.26 -3.91 -10.65
N THR A 116 3.63 -4.13 -11.91
CA THR A 116 3.48 -5.43 -12.58
C THR A 116 4.41 -6.48 -11.99
N ARG A 117 5.67 -6.14 -11.71
CA ARG A 117 6.63 -7.06 -11.08
C ARG A 117 6.17 -7.49 -9.69
N LEU A 118 5.70 -6.55 -8.88
CA LEU A 118 5.16 -6.84 -7.55
C LEU A 118 3.85 -7.64 -7.64
N GLY A 119 2.94 -7.26 -8.54
CA GLY A 119 1.68 -7.97 -8.77
C GLY A 119 1.87 -9.42 -9.21
N ASN A 120 2.85 -9.68 -10.07
CA ASN A 120 3.23 -11.05 -10.45
C ASN A 120 3.82 -11.83 -9.27
N TRP A 121 4.68 -11.22 -8.46
CA TRP A 121 5.20 -11.87 -7.25
C TRP A 121 4.09 -12.21 -6.24
N LEU A 122 3.09 -11.33 -6.11
CA LEU A 122 1.93 -11.49 -5.21
C LEU A 122 0.92 -12.57 -5.63
N LYS A 123 1.10 -13.23 -6.80
CA LYS A 123 0.27 -14.39 -7.20
C LYS A 123 0.51 -15.58 -6.28
N ASP A 124 1.76 -15.82 -5.93
CA ASP A 124 2.17 -16.99 -5.14
C ASP A 124 2.72 -16.60 -3.75
N ASN A 125 2.80 -15.30 -3.45
CA ASN A 125 3.40 -14.78 -2.22
C ASN A 125 2.47 -13.79 -1.50
N SER A 126 2.83 -13.44 -0.26
CA SER A 126 2.15 -12.40 0.54
C SER A 126 3.18 -11.56 1.28
N LEU A 127 3.04 -10.23 1.16
CA LEU A 127 3.81 -9.26 1.93
C LEU A 127 3.50 -9.37 3.41
N LYS A 128 2.24 -9.61 3.81
CA LYS A 128 1.89 -9.81 5.22
C LYS A 128 2.62 -11.01 5.82
N LYS A 129 2.66 -12.15 5.12
CA LYS A 129 3.42 -13.32 5.59
C LYS A 129 4.91 -13.01 5.72
N LEU A 130 5.47 -12.30 4.73
CA LEU A 130 6.87 -11.91 4.74
C LEU A 130 7.19 -10.90 5.86
N ALA A 131 6.33 -9.92 6.09
CA ALA A 131 6.47 -8.91 7.14
C ALA A 131 6.52 -9.56 8.53
N ILE A 132 5.62 -10.52 8.79
CA ILE A 132 5.61 -11.28 10.05
C ILE A 132 6.89 -12.10 10.24
N ALA A 133 7.45 -12.66 9.16
CA ALA A 133 8.67 -13.47 9.22
C ALA A 133 9.97 -12.65 9.39
N ASN A 134 9.91 -11.32 9.21
CA ASN A 134 11.06 -10.42 9.35
C ASN A 134 11.07 -9.65 10.70
N LEU A 135 10.22 -10.06 11.65
CA LEU A 135 10.20 -9.57 13.03
C LEU A 135 10.87 -10.57 13.97
#